data_AF-A0A3A8Q3D6-F1
#
_entry.id   AF-A0A3A8Q3D6-F1
#
_cell.length_a   1.000
_cell.length_b   1.000
_cell.length_c   1.000
_cell.angle_alpha   90.00
_cell.angle_beta   90.00
_cell.angle_gamma   90.00
#
_symmetry.space_group_name_H-M   'P 1'
#
loop_
_entity.id
_entity.type
_entity.pdbx_description
1 polymer ?
#
loop_
_entity_poly.entity_id
_entity_poly.type
_entity_poly.pdbx_seq_one_letter_code
_entity_poly.pdbx_strand_id
1 'polypeptide(L)'
;MKASPVQVAGLPYRPRVLVVDDNAAFLDNMTELLGEEGYEVSSATSCAGALERVREGFDVALVDVRLPDGEGTSLAPRLKELMPDGEVVLLTGLGMLEAAVAAVHAGACAYLLKPCATPELLLTLEQALRQVRLHREKRELARRAQVTEKLAAVGTLTAGLSHEIRNPLNAAGLQLTVLERRVRRLEDAVQGPLLEPLLLVRDEIRRLDHILEDFLQFARPREFQPDAVEVAPLLERVRSLLSGQAEERDVALEVEPTRVAVVRGDEERLRQVLLNLALNALQATPPGGRVRFSASTHGGEVALCVDDSGPGIPADVQARLFEPFFTTKASGSGLGLSIVHAIVTQHGGTIAVEDGLLGGARFTVRLPAMTDAG
;
A
#
# COMPACT_ATOMS: atom_id res chain seq x y z
N MET A 1 4.34 47.29 9.37
CA MET A 1 3.95 45.91 9.74
C MET A 1 3.61 45.19 8.46
N LYS A 2 4.53 44.37 7.93
CA LYS A 2 4.21 43.46 6.82
C LYS A 2 3.47 42.27 7.42
N ALA A 3 2.27 41.97 6.93
CA ALA A 3 1.59 40.73 7.28
C ALA A 3 2.50 39.57 6.85
N SER A 4 2.67 38.57 7.74
CA SER A 4 3.28 37.31 7.35
C SER A 4 2.48 36.72 6.19
N PRO A 5 3.13 36.09 5.19
CA PRO A 5 2.41 35.35 4.16
C PRO A 5 1.51 34.32 4.85
N VAL A 6 0.29 34.16 4.37
CA VAL A 6 -0.58 33.08 4.81
C VAL A 6 0.13 31.79 4.43
N GLN A 7 0.88 31.21 5.37
CA GLN A 7 1.35 29.84 5.23
C GLN A 7 0.07 29.01 5.06
N VAL A 8 -0.18 28.54 3.84
CA VAL A 8 -1.22 27.55 3.56
C VAL A 8 -0.86 26.29 4.34
N ALA A 9 -1.22 26.28 5.62
CA ALA A 9 -0.63 25.41 6.61
C ALA A 9 -1.10 23.97 6.37
N GLY A 10 -0.16 23.09 6.01
CA GLY A 10 -0.35 21.64 6.10
C GLY A 10 -0.68 20.90 4.82
N LEU A 11 -0.46 21.48 3.63
CA LEU A 11 -0.47 20.72 2.37
C LEU A 11 0.98 20.42 1.93
N PRO A 12 1.30 19.17 1.52
CA PRO A 12 2.65 18.79 1.07
C PRO A 12 2.99 19.32 -0.33
N TYR A 13 2.12 20.15 -0.92
CA TYR A 13 2.22 20.68 -2.28
C TYR A 13 1.58 22.08 -2.33
N ARG A 14 1.88 22.86 -3.38
CA ARG A 14 1.26 24.16 -3.62
C ARG A 14 -0.16 23.96 -4.16
N PRO A 15 -1.22 24.47 -3.50
CA PRO A 15 -2.58 24.28 -3.98
C PRO A 15 -2.81 24.99 -5.31
N ARG A 16 -3.59 24.36 -6.18
CA ARG A 16 -3.79 24.81 -7.56
C ARG A 16 -5.13 25.52 -7.69
N VAL A 17 -5.08 26.78 -8.10
CA VAL A 17 -6.26 27.64 -8.26
C VAL A 17 -6.47 27.95 -9.73
N LEU A 18 -7.65 27.62 -10.26
CA LEU A 18 -8.07 28.02 -11.60
C LEU A 18 -8.92 29.27 -11.50
N VAL A 19 -8.51 30.37 -12.13
CA VAL A 19 -9.27 31.64 -12.15
C VAL A 19 -9.87 31.84 -13.54
N VAL A 20 -11.19 31.97 -13.62
CA VAL A 20 -11.93 32.13 -14.89
C VAL A 20 -12.65 33.47 -14.89
N ASP A 21 -12.21 34.37 -15.75
CA ASP A 21 -12.72 35.74 -15.82
C ASP A 21 -12.41 36.36 -17.19
N ASP A 22 -13.37 37.08 -17.79
CA ASP A 22 -13.19 37.69 -19.10
C ASP A 22 -12.28 38.95 -19.07
N ASN A 23 -12.06 39.51 -17.87
CA ASN A 23 -11.21 40.66 -17.67
C ASN A 23 -9.74 40.26 -17.41
N ALA A 24 -8.90 40.45 -18.43
CA ALA A 24 -7.47 40.17 -18.36
C ALA A 24 -6.76 40.89 -17.19
N ALA A 25 -7.12 42.14 -16.89
CA ALA A 25 -6.51 42.87 -15.78
C ALA A 25 -6.90 42.27 -14.42
N PHE A 26 -8.11 41.70 -14.29
CA PHE A 26 -8.49 40.97 -13.08
C PHE A 26 -7.71 39.67 -12.94
N LEU A 27 -7.55 38.92 -14.03
CA LEU A 27 -6.75 37.68 -14.04
C LEU A 27 -5.29 37.93 -13.66
N ASP A 28 -4.66 38.98 -14.21
CA ASP A 28 -3.28 39.35 -13.90
C ASP A 28 -3.13 39.67 -12.40
N ASN A 29 -4.03 40.50 -11.86
CA ASN A 29 -4.04 40.85 -10.44
C ASN A 29 -4.25 39.63 -9.53
N MET A 30 -5.16 38.71 -9.88
CA MET A 30 -5.39 37.47 -9.13
C MET A 30 -4.21 36.51 -9.20
N THR A 31 -3.55 36.43 -10.36
CA THR A 31 -2.36 35.59 -10.55
C THR A 31 -1.19 36.07 -9.70
N GLU A 32 -0.96 37.38 -9.66
CA GLU A 32 0.07 37.99 -8.81
C GLU A 32 -0.25 37.79 -7.32
N LEU A 33 -1.45 38.21 -6.88
CA LEU A 33 -1.86 38.13 -5.47
C LEU A 33 -1.83 36.71 -4.92
N LEU A 34 -2.43 35.75 -5.62
CA LEU A 34 -2.47 34.36 -5.16
C LEU A 34 -1.10 33.67 -5.30
N GLY A 35 -0.29 34.09 -6.28
CA GLY A 35 1.09 33.64 -6.39
C GLY A 35 1.95 34.05 -5.19
N GLU A 36 1.78 35.29 -4.69
CA GLU A 36 2.46 35.77 -3.48
C GLU A 36 2.04 35.01 -2.21
N GLU A 37 0.78 34.58 -2.13
CA GLU A 37 0.25 33.76 -1.03
C GLU A 37 0.56 32.26 -1.19
N GLY A 38 1.33 31.88 -2.23
CA GLY A 38 1.87 30.52 -2.39
C GLY A 38 1.00 29.53 -3.17
N TYR A 39 -0.05 30.01 -3.83
CA TYR A 39 -0.87 29.21 -4.74
C TYR A 39 -0.22 29.06 -6.12
N GLU A 40 -0.49 27.94 -6.79
CA GLU A 40 -0.19 27.76 -8.21
C GLU A 40 -1.42 28.14 -9.02
N VAL A 41 -1.34 29.21 -9.79
CA VAL A 41 -2.51 29.82 -10.44
C VAL A 41 -2.50 29.51 -11.93
N SER A 42 -3.63 29.04 -12.44
CA SER A 42 -3.93 28.95 -13.87
C SER A 42 -5.11 29.86 -14.18
N SER A 43 -5.13 30.46 -15.38
CA SER A 43 -6.16 31.43 -15.75
C SER A 43 -6.80 31.12 -17.11
N ALA A 44 -8.07 31.47 -17.25
CA ALA A 44 -8.85 31.34 -18.47
C ALA A 44 -9.83 32.51 -18.63
N THR A 45 -10.08 32.95 -19.87
CA THR A 45 -10.97 34.08 -20.18
C THR A 45 -12.37 33.67 -20.66
N SER A 46 -12.64 32.37 -20.70
CA SER A 46 -13.87 31.80 -21.25
C SER A 46 -14.15 30.42 -20.64
N CYS A 47 -15.39 29.95 -20.76
CA CYS A 47 -15.79 28.59 -20.36
C CYS A 47 -14.99 27.54 -21.14
N ALA A 48 -14.84 27.72 -22.45
CA ALA A 48 -14.07 26.83 -23.30
C ALA A 48 -12.60 26.74 -22.85
N GLY A 49 -11.96 27.89 -22.60
CA GLY A 49 -10.59 27.94 -22.09
C GLY A 49 -10.45 27.29 -20.72
N ALA A 50 -11.43 27.48 -19.83
CA ALA A 50 -11.43 26.82 -18.53
C ALA A 50 -11.44 25.29 -18.66
N LEU A 51 -12.28 24.73 -19.54
CA LEU A 51 -12.35 23.28 -19.77
C LEU A 51 -11.05 22.70 -20.36
N GLU A 52 -10.30 23.48 -21.14
CA GLU A 52 -8.96 23.08 -21.59
C GLU A 52 -7.96 23.04 -20.43
N ARG A 53 -7.95 24.08 -19.58
CA ARG A 53 -7.05 24.20 -18.43
C ARG A 53 -7.31 23.19 -17.32
N VAL A 54 -8.55 22.73 -17.17
CA VAL A 54 -8.93 21.70 -16.17
C VAL A 54 -8.15 20.40 -16.35
N ARG A 55 -7.67 20.09 -17.57
CA ARG A 55 -6.80 18.92 -17.81
C ARG A 55 -5.50 18.98 -17.04
N GLU A 56 -5.00 20.20 -16.78
CA GLU A 56 -3.83 20.38 -15.95
C GLU A 56 -4.18 20.01 -14.50
N GLY A 57 -5.42 20.21 -14.05
CA GLY A 57 -5.95 19.90 -12.71
C GLY A 57 -6.03 21.13 -11.79
N PHE A 58 -7.02 21.16 -10.89
CA PHE A 58 -7.20 22.22 -9.89
C PHE A 58 -7.71 21.67 -8.55
N ASP A 59 -7.42 22.38 -7.46
CA ASP A 59 -8.05 22.15 -6.15
C ASP A 59 -9.26 23.07 -5.96
N VAL A 60 -9.12 24.35 -6.30
CA VAL A 60 -10.24 25.32 -6.27
C VAL A 60 -10.34 26.08 -7.59
N ALA A 61 -11.54 26.25 -8.13
CA ALA A 61 -11.81 27.09 -9.29
C ALA A 61 -12.60 28.33 -8.86
N LEU A 62 -12.05 29.52 -9.10
CA LEU A 62 -12.73 30.81 -8.96
C LEU A 62 -13.33 31.17 -10.33
N VAL A 63 -14.65 31.18 -10.45
CA VAL A 63 -15.32 31.29 -11.75
C VAL A 63 -16.25 32.48 -11.78
N ASP A 64 -16.03 33.43 -12.69
CA ASP A 64 -17.00 34.51 -12.91
C ASP A 64 -18.33 33.98 -13.43
N VAL A 65 -19.43 34.55 -12.93
CA VAL A 65 -20.77 34.17 -13.35
C VAL A 65 -21.03 34.53 -14.82
N ARG A 66 -20.46 35.64 -15.32
CA ARG A 66 -20.67 36.09 -16.70
C ARG A 66 -19.40 35.94 -17.52
N LEU A 67 -19.40 34.98 -18.45
CA LEU A 67 -18.28 34.75 -19.37
C LEU A 67 -18.75 35.00 -20.81
N PRO A 68 -17.84 35.31 -21.75
CA PRO A 68 -18.19 35.69 -23.12
C PRO A 68 -18.90 34.59 -23.91
N ASP A 69 -18.70 33.33 -23.52
CA ASP A 69 -19.19 32.12 -24.20
C ASP A 69 -20.19 31.30 -23.36
N GLY A 70 -20.61 31.80 -22.20
CA GLY A 70 -21.59 31.13 -21.34
C GLY A 70 -21.66 31.66 -19.91
N GLU A 71 -22.46 31.01 -19.08
CA GLU A 71 -22.58 31.33 -17.65
C GLU A 71 -21.68 30.43 -16.79
N GLY A 72 -20.97 31.02 -15.83
CA GLY A 72 -20.13 30.29 -14.88
C GLY A 72 -20.88 29.28 -14.02
N THR A 73 -22.17 29.52 -13.75
CA THR A 73 -23.08 28.59 -13.08
C THR A 73 -23.27 27.29 -13.88
N SER A 74 -23.26 27.36 -15.21
CA SER A 74 -23.34 26.18 -16.08
C SER A 74 -21.98 25.47 -16.25
N LEU A 75 -20.89 26.18 -15.98
CA LEU A 75 -19.53 25.63 -16.00
C LEU A 75 -19.21 24.82 -14.73
N ALA A 76 -19.65 25.29 -13.56
CA ALA A 76 -19.40 24.64 -12.26
C ALA A 76 -19.68 23.12 -12.23
N PRO A 77 -20.84 22.59 -12.67
CA PRO A 77 -21.09 21.16 -12.65
C PRO A 77 -20.16 20.38 -13.59
N ARG A 78 -19.78 20.95 -14.74
CA ARG A 78 -18.82 20.33 -15.67
C ARG A 78 -17.41 20.26 -15.09
N LEU A 79 -16.99 21.31 -14.38
CA LEU A 79 -15.72 21.31 -13.65
C LEU A 79 -15.71 20.23 -12.56
N LYS A 80 -16.82 20.09 -11.83
CA LYS A 80 -17.02 19.04 -10.82
C LYS A 80 -17.02 17.63 -11.41
N GLU A 81 -17.58 17.43 -12.60
CA GLU A 81 -17.53 16.12 -13.27
C GLU A 81 -16.09 15.72 -13.64
N LEU A 82 -15.30 16.67 -14.14
CA LEU A 82 -13.91 16.44 -14.53
C LEU A 82 -12.97 16.35 -13.32
N MET A 83 -13.23 17.14 -12.29
CA MET A 83 -12.48 17.19 -11.04
C MET A 83 -13.43 16.98 -9.84
N PRO A 84 -13.80 15.72 -9.53
CA PRO A 84 -14.82 15.45 -8.52
C PRO A 84 -14.43 15.79 -7.08
N ASP A 85 -13.13 15.94 -6.82
CA ASP A 85 -12.58 16.38 -5.53
C ASP A 85 -12.27 17.88 -5.48
N GLY A 86 -12.27 18.57 -6.63
CA GLY A 86 -12.03 20.01 -6.70
C GLY A 86 -13.28 20.78 -6.28
N GLU A 87 -13.10 21.97 -5.72
CA GLU A 87 -14.21 22.85 -5.32
C GLU A 87 -14.33 24.05 -6.26
N VAL A 88 -15.55 24.57 -6.43
CA VAL A 88 -15.83 25.71 -7.32
C VAL A 88 -16.43 26.84 -6.50
N VAL A 89 -15.85 28.04 -6.61
CA VAL A 89 -16.32 29.28 -5.99
C VAL A 89 -16.73 30.23 -7.10
N LEU A 90 -17.97 30.72 -7.05
CA LEU A 90 -18.48 31.65 -8.06
C LEU A 90 -18.16 33.10 -7.67
N LEU A 91 -17.63 33.87 -8.62
CA LEU A 91 -17.45 35.31 -8.48
C LEU A 91 -18.66 36.02 -9.10
N THR A 92 -19.35 36.88 -8.35
CA THR A 92 -20.57 37.56 -8.80
C THR A 92 -20.47 39.08 -8.62
N GLY A 93 -21.08 39.85 -9.52
CA GLY A 93 -21.17 41.31 -9.36
C GLY A 93 -22.23 41.75 -8.32
N LEU A 94 -22.15 43.00 -7.88
CA LEU A 94 -23.16 43.67 -7.05
C LEU A 94 -24.53 43.66 -7.74
N GLY A 95 -25.57 43.17 -7.05
CA GLY A 95 -26.97 43.40 -7.44
C GLY A 95 -27.87 42.18 -7.65
N MET A 96 -27.45 40.94 -7.35
CA MET A 96 -28.33 39.77 -7.51
C MET A 96 -28.35 38.87 -6.27
N LEU A 97 -29.36 39.06 -5.41
CA LEU A 97 -29.65 38.16 -4.27
C LEU A 97 -30.03 36.74 -4.77
N GLU A 98 -30.59 36.65 -5.98
CA GLU A 98 -31.00 35.40 -6.65
C GLU A 98 -29.80 34.53 -7.09
N ALA A 99 -28.63 35.15 -7.30
CA ALA A 99 -27.42 34.45 -7.73
C ALA A 99 -26.85 33.50 -6.65
N ALA A 100 -27.08 33.79 -5.36
CA ALA A 100 -26.58 32.97 -4.26
C ALA A 100 -27.28 31.59 -4.19
N VAL A 101 -28.59 31.54 -4.47
CA VAL A 101 -29.36 30.28 -4.47
C VAL A 101 -29.03 29.44 -5.71
N ALA A 102 -28.90 30.09 -6.87
CA ALA A 102 -28.47 29.44 -8.10
C ALA A 102 -27.05 28.88 -8.00
N ALA A 103 -26.13 29.59 -7.32
CA ALA A 103 -24.76 29.14 -7.09
C ALA A 103 -24.68 27.81 -6.33
N VAL A 104 -25.45 27.69 -5.24
CA VAL A 104 -25.49 26.46 -4.43
C VAL A 104 -26.12 25.31 -5.22
N HIS A 105 -27.20 25.57 -5.97
CA HIS A 105 -27.82 24.55 -6.82
C HIS A 105 -26.96 24.13 -8.03
N ALA A 106 -26.04 24.98 -8.48
CA ALA A 106 -25.11 24.71 -9.57
C ALA A 106 -23.86 23.89 -9.14
N GLY A 107 -23.74 23.52 -7.87
CA GLY A 107 -22.61 22.73 -7.38
C GLY A 107 -21.36 23.55 -7.00
N ALA A 108 -21.49 24.87 -6.87
CA ALA A 108 -20.47 25.70 -6.24
C ALA A 108 -20.49 25.54 -4.72
N CYS A 109 -19.33 25.51 -4.09
CA CYS A 109 -19.21 25.42 -2.63
C CYS A 109 -19.43 26.76 -1.93
N ALA A 110 -19.15 27.87 -2.64
CA ALA A 110 -19.29 29.22 -2.13
C ALA A 110 -19.44 30.24 -3.28
N TYR A 111 -19.71 31.49 -2.92
CA TYR A 111 -19.65 32.62 -3.84
C TYR A 111 -18.93 33.82 -3.20
N LEU A 112 -18.36 34.69 -4.03
CA LEU A 112 -17.68 35.93 -3.65
C LEU A 112 -18.20 37.10 -4.47
N LEU A 113 -18.39 38.25 -3.83
CA LEU A 113 -18.86 39.48 -4.49
C LEU A 113 -17.68 40.28 -5.06
N LYS A 114 -17.79 40.74 -6.31
CA LYS A 114 -16.84 41.66 -6.93
C LYS A 114 -17.25 43.13 -6.72
N PRO A 115 -16.30 44.02 -6.39
CA PRO A 115 -14.91 43.72 -6.04
C PRO A 115 -14.80 43.05 -4.64
N CYS A 116 -14.04 41.95 -4.54
CA CYS A 116 -13.84 41.25 -3.27
C CYS A 116 -12.61 41.79 -2.55
N ALA A 117 -12.68 41.91 -1.22
CA ALA A 117 -11.51 42.24 -0.43
C ALA A 117 -10.57 41.03 -0.33
N THR A 118 -9.25 41.25 -0.38
CA THR A 118 -8.23 40.19 -0.26
C THR A 118 -8.47 39.23 0.92
N PRO A 119 -8.80 39.70 2.15
CA PRO A 119 -9.01 38.79 3.27
C PRO A 119 -10.21 37.84 3.08
N GLU A 120 -11.26 38.31 2.40
CA GLU A 120 -12.47 37.52 2.14
C GLU A 120 -12.22 36.43 1.09
N LEU A 121 -11.45 36.79 0.04
CA LEU A 121 -11.00 35.84 -0.97
C LEU A 121 -10.15 34.72 -0.35
N LEU A 122 -9.15 35.08 0.45
CA LEU A 122 -8.24 34.11 1.08
C LEU A 122 -8.98 33.20 2.06
N LEU A 123 -9.88 33.76 2.89
CA LEU A 123 -10.71 32.96 3.79
C LEU A 123 -11.58 31.95 3.04
N THR A 124 -12.16 32.37 1.91
CA THR A 124 -13.01 31.49 1.08
C THR A 124 -12.19 30.38 0.42
N LEU A 125 -10.99 30.70 -0.07
CA LEU A 125 -10.05 29.70 -0.60
C LEU A 125 -9.61 28.69 0.48
N GLU A 126 -9.29 29.15 1.69
CA GLU A 126 -8.94 28.27 2.80
C GLU A 126 -10.09 27.30 3.16
N GLN A 127 -11.33 27.79 3.17
CA GLN A 127 -12.51 26.96 3.43
C GLN A 127 -12.74 25.94 2.32
N ALA A 128 -12.62 26.35 1.06
CA ALA A 128 -12.74 25.45 -0.09
C ALA A 128 -11.65 24.37 -0.07
N LEU A 129 -10.39 24.73 0.20
CA LEU A 129 -9.29 23.78 0.32
C LEU A 129 -9.47 22.79 1.47
N ARG A 130 -10.06 23.24 2.59
CA ARG A 130 -10.43 22.34 3.69
C ARG A 130 -11.47 21.31 3.24
N GLN A 131 -12.46 21.70 2.44
CA GLN A 131 -13.43 20.77 1.85
C GLN A 131 -12.77 19.78 0.89
N VAL A 132 -11.89 20.24 0.00
CA VAL A 132 -11.10 19.37 -0.91
C VAL A 132 -10.37 18.28 -0.09
N ARG A 133 -9.70 18.68 1.00
CA ARG A 133 -8.99 17.74 1.87
C ARG A 133 -9.92 16.70 2.49
N LEU A 134 -11.05 17.13 3.06
CA LEU A 134 -12.02 16.24 3.69
C LEU A 134 -12.64 15.26 2.67
N HIS A 135 -12.94 15.72 1.46
CA HIS A 135 -13.47 14.87 0.39
C HIS A 135 -12.47 13.80 -0.05
N ARG A 136 -11.19 14.18 -0.24
CA ARG A 136 -10.12 13.24 -0.57
C ARG A 136 -9.90 12.21 0.54
N GLU A 137 -9.85 12.64 1.79
CA GLU A 137 -9.67 11.76 2.95
C GLU A 137 -10.84 10.77 3.09
N LYS A 138 -12.08 11.24 2.96
CA LYS A 138 -13.27 10.38 2.98
C LYS A 138 -13.23 9.33 1.88
N ARG A 139 -12.87 9.70 0.66
CA ARG A 139 -12.78 8.76 -0.48
C ARG A 139 -11.69 7.72 -0.26
N GLU A 140 -10.54 8.13 0.24
CA GLU A 140 -9.45 7.21 0.56
C GLU A 140 -9.86 6.22 1.64
N LEU A 141 -10.49 6.68 2.73
CA LEU A 141 -11.02 5.81 3.78
C LEU A 141 -12.08 4.83 3.24
N ALA A 142 -13.00 5.31 2.39
CA ALA A 142 -14.00 4.45 1.77
C ALA A 142 -13.37 3.38 0.86
N ARG A 143 -12.33 3.74 0.10
CA ARG A 143 -11.59 2.80 -0.75
C ARG A 143 -10.88 1.73 0.07
N ARG A 144 -10.23 2.12 1.17
CA ARG A 144 -9.60 1.19 2.12
C ARG A 144 -10.63 0.25 2.74
N ALA A 145 -11.76 0.79 3.20
CA ALA A 145 -12.84 0.00 3.78
C ALA A 145 -13.39 -1.04 2.78
N GLN A 146 -13.58 -0.66 1.51
CA GLN A 146 -14.07 -1.57 0.47
C GLN A 146 -13.08 -2.70 0.16
N VAL A 147 -11.77 -2.43 0.19
CA VAL A 147 -10.75 -3.47 0.04
C VAL A 147 -10.81 -4.43 1.23
N THR A 148 -10.85 -3.92 2.46
CA THR A 148 -10.96 -4.74 3.68
C THR A 148 -12.24 -5.57 3.70
N GLU A 149 -13.38 -5.02 3.29
CA GLU A 149 -14.66 -5.71 3.21
C GLU A 149 -14.63 -6.85 2.18
N LYS A 150 -14.09 -6.59 0.98
CA LYS A 150 -13.90 -7.64 -0.05
C LYS A 150 -12.99 -8.76 0.47
N LEU A 151 -11.92 -8.43 1.18
CA LEU A 151 -11.01 -9.40 1.77
C LEU A 151 -11.67 -10.20 2.90
N ALA A 152 -12.44 -9.56 3.77
CA ALA A 152 -13.17 -10.22 4.85
C ALA A 152 -14.26 -11.17 4.33
N ALA A 153 -14.93 -10.80 3.23
CA ALA A 153 -15.93 -11.65 2.57
C ALA A 153 -15.31 -12.92 1.95
N VAL A 154 -14.07 -12.83 1.43
CA VAL A 154 -13.31 -14.01 1.00
C VAL A 154 -12.94 -14.88 2.21
N GLY A 155 -12.61 -14.26 3.35
CA GLY A 155 -12.25 -14.93 4.61
C GLY A 155 -13.27 -15.90 5.20
N THR A 156 -14.56 -15.54 5.19
CA THR A 156 -15.61 -16.33 5.84
C THR A 156 -15.96 -17.61 5.08
N LEU A 157 -15.91 -17.60 3.74
CA LEU A 157 -16.14 -18.79 2.90
C LEU A 157 -14.91 -19.72 2.83
N THR A 158 -13.71 -19.16 2.97
CA THR A 158 -12.45 -19.89 2.81
C THR A 158 -12.23 -20.97 3.88
N ALA A 159 -12.67 -20.76 5.12
CA ALA A 159 -12.45 -21.72 6.20
C ALA A 159 -13.20 -23.05 6.01
N GLY A 160 -14.46 -23.00 5.53
CA GLY A 160 -15.24 -24.19 5.20
C GLY A 160 -14.66 -24.92 3.99
N LEU A 161 -14.37 -24.17 2.91
CA LEU A 161 -13.81 -24.72 1.69
C LEU A 161 -12.45 -25.40 1.92
N SER A 162 -11.64 -24.87 2.85
CA SER A 162 -10.30 -25.43 3.08
C SER A 162 -10.32 -26.75 3.84
N HIS A 163 -11.28 -26.96 4.74
CA HIS A 163 -11.49 -28.29 5.29
C HIS A 163 -11.94 -29.28 4.21
N GLU A 164 -12.79 -28.84 3.28
CA GLU A 164 -13.25 -29.67 2.16
C GLU A 164 -12.16 -29.98 1.13
N ILE A 165 -11.17 -29.11 0.93
CA ILE A 165 -10.02 -29.34 0.04
C ILE A 165 -8.90 -30.14 0.73
N ARG A 166 -8.60 -29.87 2.02
CA ARG A 166 -7.60 -30.66 2.76
C ARG A 166 -7.96 -32.14 2.84
N ASN A 167 -9.25 -32.45 2.96
CA ASN A 167 -9.71 -33.83 3.10
C ASN A 167 -9.32 -34.75 1.92
N PRO A 168 -9.64 -34.42 0.65
CA PRO A 168 -9.22 -35.21 -0.51
C PRO A 168 -7.70 -35.20 -0.71
N LEU A 169 -6.99 -34.10 -0.42
CA LEU A 169 -5.53 -34.05 -0.51
C LEU A 169 -4.85 -34.99 0.49
N ASN A 170 -5.29 -34.99 1.76
CA ASN A 170 -4.81 -35.92 2.78
C ASN A 170 -5.09 -37.38 2.42
N ALA A 171 -6.28 -37.67 1.90
CA ALA A 171 -6.63 -39.01 1.44
C ALA A 171 -5.72 -39.48 0.29
N ALA A 172 -5.48 -38.62 -0.70
CA ALA A 172 -4.58 -38.90 -1.82
C ALA A 172 -3.13 -39.08 -1.34
N GLY A 173 -2.64 -38.22 -0.44
CA GLY A 173 -1.30 -38.31 0.15
C GLY A 173 -1.09 -39.61 0.95
N LEU A 174 -2.11 -40.05 1.71
CA LEU A 174 -2.06 -41.33 2.43
C LEU A 174 -1.98 -42.52 1.46
N GLN A 175 -2.79 -42.52 0.41
CA GLN A 175 -2.77 -43.60 -0.60
C GLN A 175 -1.42 -43.67 -1.31
N LEU A 176 -0.83 -42.52 -1.67
CA LEU A 176 0.51 -42.46 -2.24
C LEU A 176 1.57 -42.99 -1.28
N THR A 177 1.47 -42.64 0.02
CA THR A 177 2.40 -43.15 1.05
C THR A 177 2.31 -44.68 1.19
N VAL A 178 1.10 -45.25 1.07
CA VAL A 178 0.90 -46.70 1.07
C VAL A 178 1.45 -47.32 -0.22
N LEU A 179 1.23 -46.68 -1.38
CA LEU A 179 1.72 -47.16 -2.67
C LEU A 179 3.25 -47.13 -2.74
N GLU A 180 3.89 -46.06 -2.28
CA GLU A 180 5.34 -45.92 -2.18
C GLU A 180 5.94 -47.05 -1.33
N ARG A 181 5.32 -47.35 -0.18
CA ARG A 181 5.74 -48.48 0.67
C ARG A 181 5.60 -49.85 0.00
N ARG A 182 4.61 -50.03 -0.90
CA ARG A 182 4.44 -51.27 -1.67
C ARG A 182 5.46 -51.36 -2.80
N VAL A 183 5.71 -50.26 -3.51
CA VAL A 183 6.71 -50.20 -4.60
C VAL A 183 8.10 -50.49 -4.05
N ARG A 184 8.48 -49.91 -2.89
CA ARG A 184 9.77 -50.19 -2.21
C ARG A 184 9.96 -51.65 -1.77
N ARG A 185 8.95 -52.51 -1.88
CA ARG A 185 9.04 -53.96 -1.61
C ARG A 185 9.20 -54.81 -2.88
N LEU A 186 9.16 -54.20 -4.06
CA LEU A 186 9.38 -54.87 -5.35
C LEU A 186 10.88 -55.03 -5.61
N GLU A 187 11.26 -55.79 -6.63
CA GLU A 187 12.65 -55.89 -7.08
C GLU A 187 13.16 -54.53 -7.59
N ASP A 188 14.41 -54.17 -7.28
CA ASP A 188 15.01 -52.86 -7.57
C ASP A 188 14.87 -52.43 -9.05
N ALA A 189 14.92 -53.39 -9.98
CA ALA A 189 14.76 -53.14 -11.41
C ALA A 189 13.39 -52.55 -11.80
N VAL A 190 12.35 -52.77 -10.98
CA VAL A 190 10.97 -52.29 -11.20
C VAL A 190 10.62 -51.11 -10.28
N GLN A 191 11.41 -50.89 -9.22
CA GLN A 191 11.17 -49.81 -8.26
C GLN A 191 11.34 -48.42 -8.88
N GLY A 192 12.48 -48.15 -9.50
CA GLY A 192 12.85 -46.82 -10.01
C GLY A 192 11.78 -46.18 -10.90
N PRO A 193 11.32 -46.87 -11.97
CA PRO A 193 10.31 -46.33 -12.89
C PRO A 193 8.93 -46.05 -12.26
N LEU A 194 8.61 -46.72 -11.15
CA LEU A 194 7.34 -46.54 -10.44
C LEU A 194 7.44 -45.51 -9.30
N LEU A 195 8.61 -45.37 -8.67
CA LEU A 195 8.85 -44.40 -7.62
C LEU A 195 8.88 -42.97 -8.14
N GLU A 196 9.53 -42.70 -9.28
CA GLU A 196 9.63 -41.35 -9.84
C GLU A 196 8.27 -40.65 -10.02
N PRO A 197 7.28 -41.25 -10.71
CA PRO A 197 5.95 -40.63 -10.85
C PRO A 197 5.23 -40.44 -9.51
N LEU A 198 5.41 -41.35 -8.55
CA LEU A 198 4.76 -41.25 -7.24
C LEU A 198 5.32 -40.12 -6.40
N LEU A 199 6.64 -39.92 -6.44
CA LEU A 199 7.31 -38.80 -5.79
C LEU A 199 6.81 -37.47 -6.37
N LEU A 200 6.67 -37.39 -7.70
CA LEU A 200 6.18 -36.19 -8.37
C LEU A 200 4.73 -35.84 -7.97
N VAL A 201 3.82 -36.82 -7.94
CA VAL A 201 2.43 -36.58 -7.49
C VAL A 201 2.38 -36.20 -6.01
N ARG A 202 3.20 -36.84 -5.17
CA ARG A 202 3.29 -36.52 -3.74
C ARG A 202 3.76 -35.09 -3.51
N ASP A 203 4.76 -34.65 -4.28
CA ASP A 203 5.29 -33.29 -4.16
C ASP A 203 4.28 -32.24 -4.67
N GLU A 204 3.46 -32.56 -5.67
CA GLU A 204 2.37 -31.68 -6.12
C GLU A 204 1.25 -31.56 -5.06
N ILE A 205 0.87 -32.66 -4.39
CA ILE A 205 -0.10 -32.60 -3.28
C ILE A 205 0.42 -31.73 -2.14
N ARG A 206 1.70 -31.91 -1.76
CA ARG A 206 2.33 -31.06 -0.75
C ARG A 206 2.31 -29.60 -1.17
N ARG A 207 2.57 -29.29 -2.44
CA ARG A 207 2.49 -27.94 -2.98
C ARG A 207 1.08 -27.36 -2.85
N LEU A 208 0.04 -28.13 -3.19
CA LEU A 208 -1.35 -27.70 -3.04
C LEU A 208 -1.72 -27.43 -1.58
N ASP A 209 -1.27 -28.27 -0.64
CA ASP A 209 -1.48 -28.04 0.81
C ASP A 209 -0.85 -26.71 1.26
N HIS A 210 0.38 -26.40 0.81
CA HIS A 210 1.03 -25.13 1.13
C HIS A 210 0.29 -23.93 0.54
N ILE A 211 -0.17 -24.01 -0.71
CA ILE A 211 -0.95 -22.93 -1.34
C ILE A 211 -2.25 -22.68 -0.58
N LEU A 212 -2.92 -23.76 -0.16
CA LEU A 212 -4.16 -23.68 0.59
C LEU A 212 -3.93 -23.06 1.98
N GLU A 213 -2.82 -23.40 2.64
CA GLU A 213 -2.43 -22.79 3.91
C GLU A 213 -2.14 -21.29 3.77
N ASP A 214 -1.35 -20.88 2.78
CA ASP A 214 -1.09 -19.47 2.47
C ASP A 214 -2.39 -18.71 2.23
N PHE A 215 -3.28 -19.28 1.42
CA PHE A 215 -4.58 -18.68 1.10
C PHE A 215 -5.47 -18.53 2.34
N LEU A 216 -5.53 -19.56 3.18
CA LEU A 216 -6.25 -19.51 4.46
C LEU A 216 -5.72 -18.45 5.41
N GLN A 217 -4.40 -18.36 5.54
CA GLN A 217 -3.74 -17.40 6.42
C GLN A 217 -3.98 -15.96 5.97
N PHE A 218 -4.02 -15.74 4.65
CA PHE A 218 -4.40 -14.47 4.04
C PHE A 218 -5.87 -14.14 4.31
N ALA A 219 -6.76 -15.12 4.17
CA ALA A 219 -8.21 -14.93 4.26
C ALA A 219 -8.72 -14.82 5.71
N ARG A 220 -8.02 -15.37 6.71
CA ARG A 220 -8.37 -15.24 8.14
C ARG A 220 -7.37 -14.37 8.90
N PRO A 221 -7.66 -13.07 9.08
CA PRO A 221 -7.03 -12.29 10.14
C PRO A 221 -7.48 -12.87 11.49
N ARG A 222 -6.64 -13.69 12.12
CA ARG A 222 -6.77 -13.99 13.56
C ARG A 222 -6.73 -12.70 14.37
N GLU A 223 -7.40 -12.69 15.52
CA GLU A 223 -7.30 -11.60 16.49
C GLU A 223 -5.82 -11.35 16.85
N PHE A 224 -5.39 -10.10 16.71
CA PHE A 224 -4.05 -9.67 17.07
C PHE A 224 -3.92 -9.69 18.59
N GLN A 225 -3.03 -10.55 19.11
CA GLN A 225 -2.70 -10.62 20.53
C GLN A 225 -1.30 -10.02 20.73
N PRO A 226 -1.21 -8.72 21.07
CA PRO A 226 0.08 -8.07 21.25
C PRO A 226 0.70 -8.48 22.59
N ASP A 227 1.73 -9.32 22.53
CA ASP A 227 2.60 -9.68 23.64
C ASP A 227 3.98 -9.04 23.50
N ALA A 228 4.80 -9.13 24.55
CA ALA A 228 6.20 -8.74 24.51
C ALA A 228 7.01 -9.84 23.82
N VAL A 229 7.54 -9.56 22.63
CA VAL A 229 8.29 -10.53 21.83
C VAL A 229 9.76 -10.16 21.79
N GLU A 230 10.59 -11.03 22.34
CA GLU A 230 12.04 -10.92 22.21
C GLU A 230 12.49 -11.36 20.81
N VAL A 231 13.13 -10.45 20.08
CA VAL A 231 13.53 -10.68 18.68
C VAL A 231 14.65 -11.71 18.56
N ALA A 232 15.67 -11.66 19.42
CA ALA A 232 16.82 -12.55 19.29
C ALA A 232 16.45 -14.04 19.43
N PRO A 233 15.67 -14.47 20.44
CA PRO A 233 15.16 -15.85 20.52
C PRO A 233 14.26 -16.24 19.33
N LEU A 234 13.53 -15.29 18.76
CA LEU A 234 12.67 -15.55 17.61
C LEU A 234 13.51 -15.85 16.34
N LEU A 235 14.54 -15.04 16.06
CA LEU A 235 15.46 -15.27 14.94
C LEU A 235 16.14 -16.65 15.05
N GLU A 236 16.62 -17.00 16.25
CA GLU A 236 17.31 -18.25 16.49
C GLU A 236 16.39 -19.48 16.31
N ARG A 237 15.13 -19.37 16.72
CA ARG A 237 14.11 -20.41 16.49
C ARG A 237 13.87 -20.63 15.00
N VAL A 238 13.78 -19.55 14.21
CA VAL A 238 13.61 -19.64 12.75
C VAL A 238 14.86 -20.25 12.09
N ARG A 239 16.07 -19.83 12.51
CA ARG A 239 17.34 -20.40 12.04
C ARG A 239 17.39 -21.92 12.29
N SER A 240 17.03 -22.35 13.49
CA SER A 240 17.00 -23.76 13.87
C SER A 240 16.03 -24.56 13.00
N LEU A 241 14.82 -24.04 12.78
CA LEU A 241 13.82 -24.70 11.91
C LEU A 241 14.29 -24.89 10.46
N LEU A 242 15.03 -23.92 9.90
CA LEU A 242 15.44 -23.92 8.49
C LEU A 242 16.83 -24.51 8.25
N SER A 243 17.55 -24.91 9.30
CA SER A 243 18.92 -25.44 9.22
C SER A 243 19.05 -26.60 8.23
N GLY A 244 18.20 -27.62 8.34
CA GLY A 244 18.23 -28.78 7.44
C GLY A 244 17.96 -28.42 5.97
N GLN A 245 17.02 -27.49 5.71
CA GLN A 245 16.74 -27.04 4.34
C GLN A 245 17.85 -26.19 3.74
N ALA A 246 18.57 -25.43 4.57
CA ALA A 246 19.73 -24.66 4.16
C ALA A 246 20.90 -25.60 3.82
N GLU A 247 21.15 -26.63 4.63
CA GLU A 247 22.15 -27.68 4.38
C GLU A 247 21.85 -28.45 3.09
N GLU A 248 20.60 -28.88 2.86
CA GLU A 248 20.19 -29.56 1.62
C GLU A 248 20.43 -28.72 0.36
N ARG A 249 20.44 -27.40 0.49
CA ARG A 249 20.67 -26.44 -0.60
C ARG A 249 22.11 -25.94 -0.70
N ASP A 250 23.01 -26.38 0.19
CA ASP A 250 24.37 -25.87 0.31
C ASP A 250 24.42 -24.35 0.55
N VAL A 251 23.56 -23.83 1.44
CA VAL A 251 23.48 -22.40 1.78
C VAL A 251 23.80 -22.21 3.26
N ALA A 252 24.69 -21.28 3.60
CA ALA A 252 24.98 -20.99 5.01
C ALA A 252 23.92 -20.05 5.60
N LEU A 253 23.34 -20.45 6.74
CA LEU A 253 22.32 -19.69 7.45
C LEU A 253 22.89 -19.10 8.75
N GLU A 254 23.06 -17.78 8.78
CA GLU A 254 23.72 -17.04 9.87
C GLU A 254 22.72 -16.16 10.63
N VAL A 255 22.90 -16.02 11.95
CA VAL A 255 22.22 -15.00 12.77
C VAL A 255 23.29 -14.11 13.39
N GLU A 256 23.23 -12.81 13.13
CA GLU A 256 24.16 -11.86 13.75
C GLU A 256 23.81 -11.64 15.24
N PRO A 257 24.82 -11.48 16.11
CA PRO A 257 24.61 -11.17 17.52
C PRO A 257 23.77 -9.90 17.67
N THR A 258 22.55 -10.07 18.17
CA THR A 258 21.56 -9.00 18.29
C THR A 258 21.45 -8.59 19.76
N ARG A 259 21.43 -7.28 20.06
CA ARG A 259 21.10 -6.78 21.42
C ARG A 259 19.63 -7.07 21.72
N VAL A 260 19.27 -7.24 23.00
CA VAL A 260 17.87 -7.50 23.40
C VAL A 260 16.97 -6.39 22.86
N ALA A 261 16.18 -6.74 21.85
CA ALA A 261 15.20 -5.87 21.22
C ALA A 261 13.84 -6.52 21.43
N VAL A 262 12.96 -5.81 22.12
CA VAL A 262 11.60 -6.28 22.41
C VAL A 262 10.63 -5.47 21.56
N VAL A 263 9.75 -6.17 20.86
CA VAL A 263 8.67 -5.57 20.07
C VAL A 263 7.34 -5.97 20.66
N ARG A 264 6.35 -5.09 20.57
CA ARG A 264 4.97 -5.40 20.95
C ARG A 264 4.28 -6.05 19.76
N GLY A 265 3.97 -7.34 19.84
CA GLY A 265 3.48 -8.09 18.69
C GLY A 265 2.99 -9.50 19.01
N ASP A 266 2.48 -10.16 17.98
CA ASP A 266 2.10 -11.58 18.03
C ASP A 266 3.31 -12.40 17.58
N GLU A 267 3.90 -13.17 18.51
CA GLU A 267 5.12 -13.95 18.26
C GLU A 267 4.94 -14.92 17.08
N GLU A 268 3.79 -15.58 16.98
CA GLU A 268 3.51 -16.58 15.95
C GLU A 268 3.42 -15.93 14.56
N ARG A 269 2.81 -14.74 14.50
CA ARG A 269 2.74 -13.94 13.26
C ARG A 269 4.11 -13.39 12.86
N LEU A 270 4.92 -12.91 13.79
CA LEU A 270 6.28 -12.45 13.51
C LEU A 270 7.19 -13.61 13.08
N ARG A 271 7.02 -14.79 13.68
CA ARG A 271 7.67 -16.03 13.23
C ARG A 271 7.33 -16.36 11.77
N GLN A 272 6.05 -16.22 11.40
CA GLN A 272 5.61 -16.43 10.01
C GLN A 272 6.24 -15.44 9.04
N VAL A 273 6.36 -14.15 9.44
CA VAL A 273 7.05 -13.14 8.63
C VAL A 273 8.48 -13.57 8.34
N LEU A 274 9.22 -13.93 9.38
CA LEU A 274 10.62 -14.36 9.25
C LEU A 274 10.76 -15.64 8.42
N LEU A 275 9.88 -16.62 8.60
CA LEU A 275 9.86 -17.84 7.79
C LEU A 275 9.63 -17.54 6.31
N ASN A 276 8.65 -16.70 5.97
CA ASN A 276 8.36 -16.37 4.58
C ASN A 276 9.54 -15.64 3.91
N LEU A 277 10.16 -14.69 4.61
CA LEU A 277 11.34 -13.98 4.11
C LEU A 277 12.54 -14.91 3.96
N ALA A 278 12.80 -15.76 4.95
CA ALA A 278 13.91 -16.70 4.94
C ALA A 278 13.77 -17.78 3.85
N LEU A 279 12.58 -18.34 3.67
CA LEU A 279 12.32 -19.30 2.60
C LEU A 279 12.50 -18.66 1.23
N ASN A 280 12.05 -17.40 1.07
CA ASN A 280 12.28 -16.65 -0.17
C ASN A 280 13.78 -16.44 -0.44
N ALA A 281 14.55 -16.07 0.59
CA ALA A 281 16.00 -15.90 0.53
C ALA A 281 16.72 -17.22 0.18
N LEU A 282 16.42 -18.32 0.87
CA LEU A 282 17.00 -19.64 0.62
C LEU A 282 16.70 -20.17 -0.78
N GLN A 283 15.51 -19.87 -1.32
CA GLN A 283 15.14 -20.26 -2.69
C GLN A 283 15.82 -19.40 -3.76
N ALA A 284 16.15 -18.14 -3.46
CA ALA A 284 16.81 -17.23 -4.39
C ALA A 284 18.33 -17.38 -4.39
N THR A 285 18.89 -17.85 -3.28
CA THR A 285 20.34 -18.01 -3.08
C THR A 285 20.86 -19.25 -3.82
N PRO A 286 21.91 -19.13 -4.65
CA PRO A 286 22.54 -20.28 -5.29
C PRO A 286 23.34 -21.14 -4.29
N PRO A 287 23.65 -22.41 -4.62
CA PRO A 287 24.55 -23.25 -3.82
C PRO A 287 25.90 -22.57 -3.54
N GLY A 288 26.41 -22.70 -2.33
CA GLY A 288 27.57 -21.98 -1.79
C GLY A 288 27.29 -20.55 -1.32
N GLY A 289 26.03 -20.09 -1.43
CA GLY A 289 25.61 -18.76 -1.00
C GLY A 289 25.32 -18.66 0.51
N ARG A 290 24.86 -17.48 0.94
CA ARG A 290 24.61 -17.17 2.35
C ARG A 290 23.31 -16.41 2.54
N VAL A 291 22.59 -16.77 3.59
CA VAL A 291 21.42 -16.04 4.11
C VAL A 291 21.71 -15.63 5.55
N ARG A 292 21.46 -14.37 5.87
CA ARG A 292 21.79 -13.78 7.16
C ARG A 292 20.58 -13.08 7.77
N PHE A 293 20.30 -13.41 9.02
CA PHE A 293 19.40 -12.65 9.87
C PHE A 293 20.18 -11.63 10.70
N SER A 294 19.68 -10.41 10.77
CA SER A 294 20.18 -9.42 11.72
C SER A 294 19.03 -8.61 12.29
N ALA A 295 19.25 -8.01 13.46
CA ALA A 295 18.32 -7.05 14.01
C ALA A 295 19.07 -5.90 14.69
N SER A 296 18.49 -4.71 14.59
CA SER A 296 19.05 -3.49 15.17
C SER A 296 17.94 -2.61 15.72
N THR A 297 18.26 -1.83 16.74
CA THR A 297 17.33 -0.89 17.35
C THR A 297 17.81 0.53 17.08
N HIS A 298 16.99 1.36 16.45
CA HIS A 298 17.32 2.76 16.16
C HIS A 298 16.07 3.64 16.25
N GLY A 299 16.17 4.80 16.92
CA GLY A 299 15.10 5.80 16.91
C GLY A 299 13.76 5.36 17.51
N GLY A 300 13.73 4.37 18.41
CA GLY A 300 12.48 3.83 18.96
C GLY A 300 11.82 2.76 18.08
N GLU A 301 12.51 2.29 17.04
CA GLU A 301 12.08 1.19 16.18
C GLU A 301 13.09 0.05 16.24
N VAL A 302 12.60 -1.17 16.02
CA VAL A 302 13.40 -2.38 15.81
C VAL A 302 13.35 -2.74 14.33
N ALA A 303 14.50 -2.75 13.68
CA ALA A 303 14.67 -3.18 12.30
C ALA A 303 15.15 -4.63 12.26
N LEU A 304 14.31 -5.54 11.76
CA LEU A 304 14.61 -6.93 11.47
C LEU A 304 15.02 -7.05 10.01
N CYS A 305 16.20 -7.62 9.74
CA CYS A 305 16.72 -7.74 8.38
C CYS A 305 16.96 -9.20 8.00
N VAL A 306 16.60 -9.55 6.75
CA VAL A 306 16.94 -10.82 6.11
C VAL A 306 17.72 -10.50 4.84
N ASP A 307 19.02 -10.79 4.86
CA ASP A 307 19.95 -10.60 3.75
C ASP A 307 20.19 -11.92 3.02
N ASP A 308 20.23 -11.87 1.69
CA ASP A 308 20.64 -13.00 0.85
C ASP A 308 21.75 -12.62 -0.12
N SER A 309 22.51 -13.63 -0.56
CA SER A 309 23.54 -13.52 -1.59
C SER A 309 23.03 -14.01 -2.96
N GLY A 310 21.73 -13.88 -3.22
CA GLY A 310 21.09 -14.24 -4.48
C GLY A 310 21.32 -13.20 -5.59
N PRO A 311 20.56 -13.27 -6.69
CA PRO A 311 20.71 -12.36 -7.84
C PRO A 311 20.15 -10.94 -7.60
N GLY A 312 19.65 -10.64 -6.41
CA GLY A 312 18.92 -9.40 -6.11
C GLY A 312 17.52 -9.38 -6.74
N ILE A 313 16.84 -8.23 -6.63
CA ILE A 313 15.49 -8.04 -7.20
C ILE A 313 15.51 -6.84 -8.17
N PRO A 314 15.18 -7.06 -9.45
CA PRO A 314 15.03 -5.98 -10.42
C PRO A 314 14.04 -4.88 -9.98
N ALA A 315 14.35 -3.62 -10.28
CA ALA A 315 13.56 -2.46 -9.82
C ALA A 315 12.09 -2.45 -10.31
N ASP A 316 11.83 -3.01 -11.49
CA ASP A 316 10.48 -3.18 -12.04
C ASP A 316 9.65 -4.22 -11.27
N VAL A 317 10.31 -5.22 -10.70
CA VAL A 317 9.69 -6.24 -9.85
C VAL A 317 9.44 -5.70 -8.44
N GLN A 318 10.35 -4.86 -7.91
CA GLN A 318 10.26 -4.32 -6.54
C GLN A 318 8.92 -3.62 -6.26
N ALA A 319 8.39 -2.86 -7.21
CA ALA A 319 7.11 -2.13 -7.06
C ALA A 319 5.90 -3.06 -6.87
N ARG A 320 6.00 -4.32 -7.32
CA ARG A 320 4.89 -5.27 -7.36
C ARG A 320 5.06 -6.46 -6.42
N LEU A 321 6.19 -6.57 -5.72
CA LEU A 321 6.51 -7.70 -4.84
C LEU A 321 5.47 -7.98 -3.76
N PHE A 322 4.76 -6.94 -3.30
CA PHE A 322 3.76 -7.05 -2.25
C PHE A 322 2.33 -7.20 -2.80
N GLU A 323 2.14 -7.20 -4.12
CA GLU A 323 0.85 -7.47 -4.75
C GLU A 323 0.45 -8.95 -4.52
N PRO A 324 -0.78 -9.24 -4.06
CA PRO A 324 -1.25 -10.61 -3.94
C PRO A 324 -1.19 -11.36 -5.27
N PHE A 325 -0.78 -12.64 -5.21
CA PHE A 325 -0.65 -13.56 -6.37
C PHE A 325 0.46 -13.21 -7.36
N PHE A 326 1.26 -12.17 -7.10
CA PHE A 326 2.42 -11.86 -7.92
C PHE A 326 3.58 -12.79 -7.55
N THR A 327 4.11 -13.51 -8.54
CA THR A 327 5.31 -14.33 -8.36
C THR A 327 6.10 -14.42 -9.66
N THR A 328 7.43 -14.44 -9.54
CA THR A 328 8.35 -14.72 -10.64
C THR A 328 8.78 -16.20 -10.67
N LYS A 329 8.33 -17.00 -9.69
CA LYS A 329 8.71 -18.40 -9.51
C LYS A 329 7.63 -19.33 -10.05
N ALA A 330 8.02 -20.37 -10.77
CA ALA A 330 7.08 -21.36 -11.34
C ALA A 330 6.23 -22.09 -10.28
N SER A 331 6.77 -22.27 -9.06
CA SER A 331 6.11 -22.98 -7.97
C SER A 331 5.54 -22.07 -6.87
N GLY A 332 5.71 -20.75 -6.97
CA GLY A 332 5.31 -19.80 -5.92
C GLY A 332 3.80 -19.54 -5.88
N SER A 333 3.22 -19.41 -4.69
CA SER A 333 1.83 -19.00 -4.50
C SER A 333 1.60 -17.50 -4.79
N GLY A 334 2.66 -16.69 -4.71
CA GLY A 334 2.58 -15.24 -4.79
C GLY A 334 1.89 -14.58 -3.60
N LEU A 335 1.56 -15.35 -2.55
CA LEU A 335 0.90 -14.83 -1.35
C LEU A 335 1.88 -14.52 -0.22
N GLY A 336 3.03 -15.20 -0.15
CA GLY A 336 3.97 -15.09 0.98
C GLY A 336 4.38 -13.65 1.36
N LEU A 337 4.77 -12.82 0.38
CA LEU A 337 5.16 -11.43 0.64
C LEU A 337 3.97 -10.51 0.93
N SER A 338 2.79 -10.78 0.35
CA SER A 338 1.56 -10.06 0.70
C SER A 338 1.10 -10.34 2.13
N ILE A 339 1.29 -11.59 2.61
CA ILE A 339 1.05 -11.99 4.01
C ILE A 339 2.05 -11.28 4.92
N VAL A 340 3.33 -11.21 4.54
CA VAL A 340 4.34 -10.46 5.29
C VAL A 340 3.93 -9.00 5.43
N HIS A 341 3.57 -8.34 4.33
CA HIS A 341 3.13 -6.94 4.34
C HIS A 341 1.93 -6.73 5.27
N ALA A 342 0.90 -7.57 5.16
CA ALA A 342 -0.29 -7.51 6.01
C ALA A 342 0.02 -7.66 7.50
N ILE A 343 0.85 -8.64 7.86
CA ILE A 343 1.26 -8.88 9.26
C ILE A 343 2.05 -7.68 9.79
N VAL A 344 3.03 -7.18 9.03
CA VAL A 344 3.87 -6.04 9.45
C VAL A 344 3.03 -4.77 9.63
N THR A 345 2.09 -4.49 8.71
CA THR A 345 1.15 -3.37 8.86
C THR A 345 0.25 -3.53 10.08
N GLN A 346 -0.23 -4.75 10.38
CA GLN A 346 -1.03 -5.02 11.58
C GLN A 346 -0.26 -4.75 12.88
N HIS A 347 1.06 -4.90 12.86
CA HIS A 347 1.96 -4.58 13.98
C HIS A 347 2.39 -3.09 14.02
N GLY A 348 1.80 -2.24 13.17
CA GLY A 348 2.17 -0.82 13.09
C GLY A 348 3.55 -0.57 12.48
N GLY A 349 4.09 -1.54 11.74
CA GLY A 349 5.41 -1.47 11.13
C GLY A 349 5.39 -1.20 9.63
N THR A 350 6.58 -1.18 9.04
CA THR A 350 6.80 -1.05 7.59
C THR A 350 7.78 -2.11 7.11
N ILE A 351 7.66 -2.52 5.83
CA ILE A 351 8.61 -3.42 5.17
C ILE A 351 9.19 -2.73 3.93
N ALA A 352 10.49 -2.85 3.72
CA ALA A 352 11.20 -2.37 2.55
C ALA A 352 12.12 -3.46 2.00
N VAL A 353 12.47 -3.33 0.72
CA VAL A 353 13.48 -4.17 0.07
C VAL A 353 14.53 -3.28 -0.57
N GLU A 354 15.79 -3.64 -0.37
CA GLU A 354 16.96 -2.91 -0.85
C GLU A 354 18.01 -3.92 -1.37
N ASP A 355 19.03 -3.44 -2.07
CA ASP A 355 20.17 -4.28 -2.43
C ASP A 355 20.94 -4.69 -1.17
N GLY A 356 21.15 -6.00 -1.01
CA GLY A 356 21.72 -6.59 0.18
C GLY A 356 23.24 -6.44 0.27
N LEU A 357 23.77 -6.43 1.49
CA LEU A 357 25.22 -6.32 1.73
C LEU A 357 26.00 -7.53 1.19
N LEU A 358 25.31 -8.66 0.99
CA LEU A 358 25.86 -9.89 0.42
C LEU A 358 25.79 -9.92 -1.12
N GLY A 359 25.31 -8.83 -1.76
CA GLY A 359 25.15 -8.72 -3.21
C GLY A 359 23.82 -9.22 -3.77
N GLY A 360 22.93 -9.75 -2.93
CA GLY A 360 21.56 -10.15 -3.29
C GLY A 360 20.51 -9.15 -2.81
N ALA A 361 19.42 -9.62 -2.21
CA ALA A 361 18.38 -8.75 -1.66
C ALA A 361 18.45 -8.64 -0.13
N ARG A 362 18.02 -7.49 0.40
CA ARG A 362 17.80 -7.25 1.82
C ARG A 362 16.37 -6.85 2.06
N PHE A 363 15.64 -7.67 2.80
CA PHE A 363 14.32 -7.30 3.31
C PHE A 363 14.47 -6.72 4.71
N THR A 364 13.96 -5.50 4.92
CA THR A 364 13.99 -4.80 6.21
C THR A 364 12.58 -4.59 6.72
N VAL A 365 12.23 -5.20 7.86
CA VAL A 365 10.97 -5.03 8.58
C VAL A 365 11.22 -4.13 9.78
N ARG A 366 10.60 -2.94 9.79
CA ARG A 366 10.68 -1.97 10.90
C ARG A 366 9.42 -2.09 11.75
N LEU A 367 9.59 -2.35 13.05
CA LEU A 367 8.51 -2.45 14.02
C LEU A 367 8.72 -1.43 15.15
N PRO A 368 7.66 -0.90 15.77
CA PRO A 368 7.78 -0.08 16.96
C PRO A 368 8.47 -0.85 18.08
N ALA A 369 9.55 -0.30 18.65
CA ALA A 369 10.18 -0.90 19.81
C ALA A 369 9.25 -0.76 21.01
N MET A 370 9.20 -1.79 21.85
CA MET A 370 8.58 -1.66 23.16
C MET A 370 9.54 -0.83 24.03
N THR A 371 9.27 0.46 24.17
CA THR A 371 9.96 1.27 25.18
C THR A 371 9.54 0.77 26.56
N ASP A 372 10.50 0.44 27.41
CA ASP A 372 10.27 0.24 28.84
C ASP A 372 9.52 1.47 29.36
N ALA A 373 8.22 1.33 29.61
CA ALA A 373 7.55 2.19 30.56
C ALA A 373 8.09 1.75 31.93
N GLY A 374 8.92 2.63 32.52
CA GLY A 374 9.66 2.35 33.76
C GLY A 374 8.82 2.06 34.99
#